data_AF-A0A940FGH1-F1
#
_entry.id   AF-A0A940FGH1-F1
#
_cell.length_a   1.000
_cell.length_b   1.000
_cell.length_c   1.000
_cell.angle_alpha   90.00
_cell.angle_beta   90.00
_cell.angle_gamma   90.00
#
_symmetry.space_group_name_H-M   'P 1'
#
loop_
_entity.id
_entity.type
_entity.pdbx_description
1 polymer ?
#
loop_
_entity_poly.entity_id
_entity_poly.type
_entity_poly.pdbx_seq_one_letter_code
_entity_poly.pdbx_strand_id
1 'polypeptide(L)'
;DTVGCFYIESPGMRQLLKKLGCSDYITLVAASTIIRPGVAQSGMMRQYIYRYHNRDKFDYLHPLMKDLLEETFGVMVYQEDVIKVAHHFAGLDLGEADVLRRAMSGKYRTSNEFEKIKTTFFKKCKEKNHPEALSKEVWRQIESFGGFSFNKAHSASFAVESFQSLYLKTYFPKEFMVAVINNFGGFYSRELYFIELRKTGANVHLPCINNSDYNTNIKGDDVYVGFIHIKSLEQKWVDIILNERKRFGPFLHLQDFIERTNIGREQLNILVSIGAFRFTGKTKKQLFWEANFLQSKNKSHVPASRSMFEEPPVKFELPELHDDPLDDAYDEMEILDFPLRNPFEMVNDDPHKYPLAKDMGSYLGKEITMLVYFITDKMATSSNGQKMCFGTFMDVNLDWVDTIHFPASYRAYPIRGKGFYRITGKVTEDFGVYSLEAGKAIKVGYKERRFGKI
;
A
#
# COMPACT_ATOMS: atom_id res chain seq x y z
N ASP A 1 4.57 -5.25 9.23
CA ASP A 1 3.72 -4.88 8.08
C ASP A 1 3.42 -3.37 8.18
N THR A 2 3.61 -2.60 7.10
CA THR A 2 3.57 -1.11 7.12
C THR A 2 2.48 -0.51 6.21
N VAL A 3 1.54 -1.30 5.68
CA VAL A 3 0.41 -0.78 4.92
C VAL A 3 -0.43 0.17 5.79
N GLY A 4 -0.82 1.32 5.25
CA GLY A 4 -1.53 2.39 5.96
C GLY A 4 -0.63 3.26 6.85
N CYS A 5 0.64 2.89 7.07
CA CYS A 5 1.55 3.67 7.91
C CYS A 5 2.19 4.80 7.11
N PHE A 6 2.10 6.02 7.63
CA PHE A 6 2.65 7.21 7.01
C PHE A 6 4.13 7.06 6.66
N TYR A 7 4.53 7.55 5.47
CA TYR A 7 5.91 7.64 4.98
C TYR A 7 6.62 6.31 4.66
N ILE A 8 6.14 5.18 5.19
CA ILE A 8 6.85 3.89 5.14
C ILE A 8 6.10 2.75 4.41
N GLU A 9 5.10 3.10 3.60
CA GLU A 9 4.16 2.16 2.99
C GLU A 9 4.60 1.62 1.61
N SER A 10 5.41 2.37 0.86
CA SER A 10 5.76 2.01 -0.53
C SER A 10 6.44 0.63 -0.63
N PRO A 11 6.30 -0.11 -1.76
CA PRO A 11 6.91 -1.43 -1.90
C PRO A 11 8.41 -1.45 -1.68
N GLY A 12 9.13 -0.47 -2.22
CA GLY A 12 10.58 -0.33 -2.02
C GLY A 12 10.95 -0.12 -0.56
N MET A 13 10.20 0.72 0.16
CA MET A 13 10.43 0.92 1.60
C MET A 13 10.13 -0.34 2.40
N ARG A 14 9.01 -1.02 2.11
CA ARG A 14 8.64 -2.28 2.75
C ARG A 14 9.72 -3.35 2.59
N GLN A 15 10.26 -3.51 1.38
CA GLN A 15 11.37 -4.41 1.13
C GLN A 15 12.62 -3.97 1.91
N LEU A 16 12.98 -2.68 1.90
CA LEU A 16 14.13 -2.18 2.65
C LEU A 16 14.02 -2.45 4.15
N LEU A 17 12.86 -2.20 4.76
CA LEU A 17 12.62 -2.45 6.18
C LEU A 17 12.73 -3.95 6.51
N LYS A 18 12.25 -4.83 5.62
CA LYS A 18 12.46 -6.28 5.74
C LYS A 18 13.95 -6.65 5.65
N LYS A 19 14.67 -6.12 4.67
CA LYS A 19 16.11 -6.37 4.48
C LYS A 19 16.94 -5.91 5.68
N LEU A 20 16.53 -4.82 6.33
CA LEU A 20 17.17 -4.35 7.55
C LEU A 20 16.75 -5.12 8.79
N GLY A 21 15.62 -5.86 8.77
CA GLY A 21 15.04 -6.38 10.01
C GLY A 21 14.76 -5.25 11.01
N CYS A 22 14.30 -4.09 10.52
CA CYS A 22 14.24 -2.85 11.28
C CYS A 22 13.46 -3.02 12.60
N SER A 23 14.14 -2.83 13.73
CA SER A 23 13.59 -3.06 15.08
C SER A 23 13.61 -1.81 15.97
N ASP A 24 14.17 -0.70 15.51
CA ASP A 24 14.33 0.52 16.32
C ASP A 24 14.10 1.80 15.51
N TYR A 25 13.88 2.91 16.22
CA TYR A 25 13.59 4.21 15.64
C TYR A 25 14.76 4.77 14.81
N ILE A 26 16.01 4.59 15.25
CA ILE A 26 17.19 5.16 14.56
C ILE A 26 17.36 4.50 13.19
N THR A 27 17.22 3.18 13.14
CA THR A 27 17.22 2.40 11.90
C THR A 27 16.09 2.83 10.96
N LEU A 28 14.90 3.16 11.49
CA LEU A 28 13.79 3.69 10.69
C LEU A 28 14.12 5.05 10.05
N VAL A 29 14.75 5.96 10.82
CA VAL A 29 15.21 7.26 10.32
C VAL A 29 16.23 7.08 9.20
N ALA A 30 17.20 6.16 9.37
CA ALA A 30 18.18 5.84 8.34
C ALA A 30 17.55 5.22 7.09
N ALA A 31 16.64 4.24 7.26
CA ALA A 31 15.91 3.59 6.18
C ALA A 31 15.16 4.61 5.30
N SER A 32 14.49 5.58 5.93
CA SER A 32 13.79 6.67 5.22
C SER A 32 14.69 7.54 4.36
N THR A 33 15.97 7.62 4.71
CA THR A 33 16.95 8.43 4.00
C THR A 33 17.60 7.66 2.85
N ILE A 34 17.96 6.39 3.07
CA ILE A 34 18.74 5.60 2.09
C ILE A 34 17.91 5.02 0.95
N ILE A 35 16.57 4.96 1.04
CA ILE A 35 15.69 4.37 0.01
C ILE A 35 15.66 5.14 -1.33
N ARG A 36 16.45 6.20 -1.47
CA ARG A 36 16.38 7.14 -2.59
C ARG A 36 17.10 6.60 -3.82
N PRO A 37 16.61 6.93 -5.03
CA PRO A 37 17.17 6.40 -6.27
C PRO A 37 18.69 6.53 -6.40
N GLY A 38 19.28 7.69 -6.04
CA GLY A 38 20.73 7.87 -6.18
C GLY A 38 21.58 7.21 -5.11
N VAL A 39 21.07 7.04 -3.88
CA VAL A 39 21.75 6.27 -2.82
C VAL A 39 21.75 4.78 -3.17
N ALA A 40 20.68 4.29 -3.80
CA ALA A 40 20.63 2.93 -4.31
C ALA A 40 21.62 2.72 -5.47
N GLN A 41 21.72 3.66 -6.41
CA GLN A 41 22.64 3.59 -7.55
C GLN A 41 24.12 3.63 -7.15
N SER A 42 24.49 4.37 -6.10
CA SER A 42 25.88 4.44 -5.63
C SER A 42 26.34 3.18 -4.88
N GLY A 43 25.46 2.21 -4.64
CA GLY A 43 25.73 1.02 -3.83
C GLY A 43 25.78 1.28 -2.32
N MET A 44 25.62 2.53 -1.88
CA MET A 44 25.64 2.91 -0.46
C MET A 44 24.52 2.24 0.33
N MET A 45 23.32 2.12 -0.24
CA MET A 45 22.22 1.42 0.42
C MET A 45 22.58 -0.04 0.72
N ARG A 46 23.19 -0.73 -0.25
CA ARG A 46 23.66 -2.12 -0.09
C ARG A 46 24.76 -2.22 0.97
N GLN A 47 25.70 -1.28 0.98
CA GLN A 47 26.78 -1.23 1.99
C GLN A 47 26.23 -0.98 3.39
N TYR A 48 25.26 -0.06 3.54
CA TYR A 48 24.60 0.19 4.82
C TYR A 48 23.94 -1.08 5.35
N ILE A 49 23.14 -1.78 4.53
CA ILE A 49 22.48 -3.04 4.95
C ILE A 49 23.52 -4.11 5.31
N TYR A 50 24.59 -4.25 4.51
CA TYR A 50 25.65 -5.22 4.81
C TYR A 50 26.31 -4.95 6.16
N ARG A 51 26.72 -3.70 6.42
CA ARG A 51 27.39 -3.31 7.68
C ARG A 51 26.44 -3.35 8.88
N TYR A 52 25.15 -3.05 8.68
CA TYR A 52 24.12 -3.20 9.71
C TYR A 52 24.07 -4.63 10.26
N HIS A 53 24.11 -5.63 9.38
CA HIS A 53 24.10 -7.05 9.73
C HIS A 53 25.47 -7.60 10.14
N ASN A 54 26.55 -6.95 9.71
CA ASN A 54 27.92 -7.41 9.95
C ASN A 54 28.74 -6.34 10.67
N ARG A 55 28.25 -5.90 11.83
CA ARG A 55 28.83 -4.77 12.59
C ARG A 55 30.32 -4.94 12.90
N ASP A 56 30.76 -6.18 13.08
CA ASP A 56 32.14 -6.53 13.44
C ASP A 56 33.00 -6.96 12.23
N LYS A 57 32.48 -6.91 11.00
CA LYS A 57 33.19 -7.39 9.79
C LYS A 57 33.49 -6.28 8.79
N PHE A 58 33.60 -5.05 9.25
CA PHE A 58 34.08 -3.94 8.44
C PHE A 58 35.00 -3.05 9.25
N ASP A 59 35.99 -2.47 8.57
CA ASP A 59 36.87 -1.47 9.16
C ASP A 59 36.38 -0.07 8.78
N TYR A 60 36.43 0.83 9.75
CA TYR A 60 36.26 2.25 9.48
C TYR A 60 37.49 2.78 8.75
N LEU A 61 37.29 3.68 7.79
CA LEU A 61 38.39 4.31 7.06
C LEU A 61 39.41 5.01 7.97
N HIS A 62 38.94 5.53 9.10
CA HIS A 62 39.74 6.25 10.08
C HIS A 62 39.05 6.20 11.45
N PRO A 63 39.77 6.23 12.59
CA PRO A 63 39.16 6.27 13.92
C PRO A 63 38.09 7.36 14.09
N LEU A 64 38.36 8.58 13.60
CA LEU A 64 37.35 9.66 13.59
C LEU A 64 36.05 9.31 12.85
N MET A 65 36.09 8.45 11.83
CA MET A 65 34.86 8.02 11.14
C MET A 65 34.05 7.08 12.02
N LYS A 66 34.69 6.31 12.89
CA LYS A 66 33.99 5.51 13.91
C LYS A 66 33.25 6.45 14.85
N ASP A 67 33.95 7.43 15.41
CA ASP A 67 33.37 8.35 16.39
C ASP A 67 32.22 9.20 15.81
N LEU A 68 32.34 9.63 14.55
CA LEU A 68 31.36 10.52 13.91
C LEU A 68 30.18 9.80 13.26
N LEU A 69 30.39 8.57 12.77
CA LEU A 69 29.45 7.83 11.92
C LEU A 69 29.11 6.45 12.51
N GLU A 70 29.23 6.28 13.82
CA GLU A 70 28.90 5.01 14.50
C GLU A 70 27.47 4.57 14.20
N GLU A 71 26.51 5.50 14.36
CA GLU A 71 25.08 5.27 14.14
C GLU A 71 24.74 4.80 12.72
N THR A 72 25.61 5.12 11.74
CA THR A 72 25.42 4.79 10.32
C THR A 72 26.45 3.80 9.81
N PHE A 73 27.16 3.12 10.71
CA PHE A 73 28.16 2.10 10.40
C PHE A 73 29.24 2.61 9.43
N GLY A 74 29.68 3.86 9.61
CA GLY A 74 30.72 4.46 8.77
C GLY A 74 30.25 4.82 7.36
N VAL A 75 28.94 4.81 7.09
CA VAL A 75 28.35 5.25 5.82
C VAL A 75 27.77 6.64 6.04
N MET A 76 28.15 7.62 5.22
CA MET A 76 27.51 8.94 5.26
C MET A 76 26.08 8.80 4.71
N VAL A 77 25.08 9.13 5.54
CA VAL A 77 23.64 9.00 5.22
C VAL A 77 22.96 10.36 5.27
N TYR A 78 23.44 11.28 6.09
CA TYR A 78 22.84 12.59 6.30
C TYR A 78 23.69 13.74 5.77
N GLN A 79 23.05 14.88 5.51
CA GLN A 79 23.74 16.14 5.21
C GLN A 79 24.68 16.55 6.35
N GLU A 80 24.24 16.33 7.59
CA GLU A 80 24.98 16.58 8.81
C GLU A 80 26.24 15.71 8.92
N ASP A 81 26.23 14.48 8.38
CA ASP A 81 27.41 13.61 8.36
C ASP A 81 28.53 14.21 7.50
N VAL A 82 28.18 14.75 6.33
CA VAL A 82 29.14 15.44 5.46
C VAL A 82 29.75 16.65 6.15
N ILE A 83 28.92 17.46 6.83
CA ILE A 83 29.40 18.63 7.57
C ILE A 83 30.35 18.20 8.69
N LYS A 84 29.96 17.19 9.49
CA LYS A 84 30.79 16.65 10.58
C LYS A 84 32.14 16.13 10.07
N VAL A 85 32.14 15.35 8.99
CA VAL A 85 33.36 14.81 8.40
C VAL A 85 34.22 15.95 7.85
N ALA A 86 33.66 16.87 7.06
CA ALA A 86 34.37 18.02 6.53
C ALA A 86 35.04 18.87 7.63
N HIS A 87 34.33 19.09 8.74
CA HIS A 87 34.82 19.87 9.86
C HIS A 87 35.88 19.11 10.68
N HIS A 88 35.53 17.95 11.22
CA HIS A 88 36.38 17.23 12.17
C HIS A 88 37.53 16.47 11.50
N PHE A 89 37.29 15.83 10.36
CA PHE A 89 38.35 15.15 9.61
C PHE A 89 39.22 16.18 8.89
N ALA A 90 38.67 16.94 7.94
CA ALA A 90 39.49 17.84 7.12
C ALA A 90 39.88 19.16 7.82
N GLY A 91 39.17 19.62 8.85
CA GLY A 91 39.47 20.89 9.51
C GLY A 91 38.84 22.12 8.84
N LEU A 92 37.85 21.91 7.96
CA LEU A 92 37.05 23.02 7.43
C LEU A 92 36.28 23.69 8.57
N ASP A 93 36.05 25.00 8.54
CA ASP A 93 35.12 25.61 9.48
C ASP A 93 33.66 25.22 9.15
N LEU A 94 32.71 25.51 10.04
CA LEU A 94 31.30 25.13 9.83
C LEU A 94 30.67 25.87 8.63
N GLY A 95 31.12 27.08 8.31
CA GLY A 95 30.65 27.83 7.15
C GLY A 95 31.15 27.22 5.85
N GLU A 96 32.44 26.89 5.78
CA GLU A 96 33.08 26.13 4.69
C GLU A 96 32.41 24.77 4.50
N ALA A 97 32.14 24.04 5.58
CA ALA A 97 31.46 22.75 5.53
C ALA A 97 30.02 22.85 5.01
N ASP A 98 29.27 23.91 5.37
CA ASP A 98 27.94 24.14 4.78
C ASP A 98 28.01 24.58 3.31
N VAL A 99 29.02 25.38 2.92
CA VAL A 99 29.27 25.69 1.51
C VAL A 99 29.53 24.41 0.72
N LEU A 100 30.35 23.49 1.24
CA LEU A 100 30.55 22.17 0.65
C LEU A 100 29.21 21.43 0.50
N ARG A 101 28.41 21.33 1.56
CA ARG A 101 27.08 20.69 1.51
C ARG A 101 26.18 21.31 0.42
N ARG A 102 26.17 22.63 0.29
CA ARG A 102 25.38 23.34 -0.74
C ARG A 102 25.91 23.11 -2.15
N ALA A 103 27.24 23.19 -2.34
CA ALA A 103 27.92 22.93 -3.60
C ALA A 103 27.67 21.51 -4.12
N MET A 104 27.43 20.59 -3.20
CA MET A 104 27.13 19.18 -3.47
C MET A 104 25.70 18.93 -3.95
N SER A 105 24.79 19.89 -3.81
CA SER A 105 23.52 19.85 -4.53
C SER A 105 23.80 20.11 -6.01
N GLY A 106 23.40 19.21 -6.91
CA GLY A 106 23.82 19.19 -8.33
C GLY A 106 23.69 20.50 -9.12
N LYS A 107 22.90 21.46 -8.62
CA LYS A 107 22.77 22.84 -9.15
C LYS A 107 24.06 23.68 -9.02
N TYR A 108 24.95 23.37 -8.07
CA TYR A 108 26.14 24.17 -7.75
C TYR A 108 27.47 23.41 -7.94
N ARG A 109 27.40 22.16 -8.41
CA ARG A 109 28.56 21.28 -8.57
C ARG A 109 29.56 21.77 -9.62
N THR A 110 29.10 22.57 -10.58
CA THR A 110 29.92 23.18 -11.64
C THR A 110 30.44 24.58 -11.27
N SER A 111 30.26 25.01 -10.02
CA SER A 111 30.71 26.33 -9.58
C SER A 111 32.22 26.34 -9.29
N ASN A 112 32.86 27.48 -9.52
CA ASN A 112 34.23 27.73 -9.07
C ASN A 112 34.40 27.57 -7.54
N GLU A 113 33.31 27.63 -6.77
CA GLU A 113 33.34 27.42 -5.33
C GLU A 113 33.59 25.95 -4.94
N PHE A 114 33.10 25.00 -5.75
CA PHE A 114 33.31 23.58 -5.48
C PHE A 114 34.79 23.17 -5.63
N GLU A 115 35.46 23.63 -6.69
CA GLU A 115 36.89 23.34 -6.87
C GLU A 115 37.76 24.06 -5.84
N LYS A 116 37.36 25.27 -5.41
CA LYS A 116 38.01 25.98 -4.31
C LYS A 116 37.91 25.19 -3.01
N ILE A 117 36.72 24.73 -2.64
CA ILE A 117 36.54 24.00 -1.39
C ILE A 117 37.24 22.64 -1.41
N LYS A 118 37.26 21.97 -2.56
CA LYS A 118 38.04 20.75 -2.79
C LYS A 118 39.53 20.97 -2.56
N THR A 119 40.08 22.04 -3.12
CA THR A 119 41.49 22.40 -2.93
C THR A 119 41.79 22.69 -1.46
N THR A 120 40.91 23.45 -0.79
CA THR A 120 41.03 23.73 0.65
C THR A 120 40.95 22.45 1.48
N PHE A 121 40.03 21.53 1.16
CA PHE A 121 39.88 20.25 1.85
C PHE A 121 41.19 19.45 1.84
N PHE A 122 41.81 19.27 0.66
CA PHE A 122 43.05 18.51 0.54
C PHE A 122 44.22 19.22 1.23
N LYS A 123 44.29 20.56 1.15
CA LYS A 123 45.31 21.35 1.85
C LYS A 123 45.22 21.14 3.36
N LYS A 124 44.04 21.29 3.95
CA LYS A 124 43.86 21.12 5.40
C LYS A 124 44.04 19.66 5.86
N CYS A 125 43.66 18.67 5.05
CA CYS A 125 43.97 17.27 5.34
C CYS A 125 45.49 17.02 5.42
N LYS A 126 46.27 17.66 4.53
CA LYS A 126 47.73 17.60 4.55
C LYS A 126 48.31 18.27 5.80
N GLU A 127 47.78 19.42 6.20
CA GLU A 127 48.17 20.12 7.44
C GLU A 127 47.91 19.27 8.70
N LYS A 128 46.87 18.41 8.66
CA LYS A 128 46.57 17.42 9.70
C LYS A 128 47.36 16.09 9.58
N ASN A 129 48.31 16.00 8.66
CA ASN A 129 49.13 14.80 8.40
C ASN A 129 48.32 13.55 8.01
N HIS A 130 47.15 13.71 7.39
CA HIS A 130 46.42 12.56 6.83
C HIS A 130 47.10 12.03 5.55
N PRO A 131 47.20 10.70 5.36
CA PRO A 131 47.70 10.14 4.11
C PRO A 131 46.88 10.62 2.90
N GLU A 132 47.55 10.85 1.78
CA GLU A 132 46.90 11.34 0.57
C GLU A 132 45.84 10.36 0.05
N ALA A 133 46.13 9.05 0.08
CA ALA A 133 45.20 8.00 -0.31
C ALA A 133 43.92 8.02 0.55
N LEU A 134 44.06 8.21 1.86
CA LEU A 134 42.92 8.31 2.78
C LEU A 134 42.08 9.55 2.47
N SER A 135 42.73 10.70 2.31
CA SER A 135 42.05 11.97 2.03
C SER A 135 41.28 11.92 0.71
N LYS A 136 41.86 11.27 -0.31
CA LYS A 136 41.21 11.03 -1.61
C LYS A 136 40.00 10.12 -1.49
N GLU A 137 40.08 9.05 -0.69
CA GLU A 137 38.96 8.15 -0.47
C GLU A 137 37.82 8.81 0.29
N VAL A 138 38.11 9.57 1.35
CA VAL A 138 37.10 10.35 2.09
C VAL A 138 36.42 11.36 1.16
N TRP A 139 37.21 12.09 0.37
CA TRP A 139 36.66 13.02 -0.63
C TRP A 139 35.79 12.31 -1.66
N ARG A 140 36.20 11.15 -2.17
CA ARG A 140 35.41 10.34 -3.12
C ARG A 140 34.05 9.97 -2.53
N GLN A 141 34.01 9.56 -1.26
CA GLN A 141 32.75 9.25 -0.59
C GLN A 141 31.86 10.48 -0.42
N ILE A 142 32.41 11.61 0.00
CA ILE A 142 31.69 12.88 0.05
C ILE A 142 31.14 13.20 -1.35
N GLU A 143 31.98 13.18 -2.38
CA GLU A 143 31.64 13.53 -3.75
C GLU A 143 30.53 12.63 -4.35
N SER A 144 30.56 11.34 -4.03
CA SER A 144 29.52 10.38 -4.44
C SER A 144 28.16 10.65 -3.80
N PHE A 145 28.14 11.38 -2.69
CA PHE A 145 26.96 11.72 -1.90
C PHE A 145 26.25 12.99 -2.40
N GLY A 146 26.93 13.78 -3.25
CA GLY A 146 26.46 15.07 -3.78
C GLY A 146 25.33 14.94 -4.79
N GLY A 147 24.11 14.90 -4.26
CA GLY A 147 22.86 14.85 -5.02
C GLY A 147 21.72 14.15 -4.26
N PHE A 148 22.05 13.37 -3.23
CA PHE A 148 21.07 12.48 -2.57
C PHE A 148 21.09 12.55 -1.05
N SER A 149 21.88 13.47 -0.49
CA SER A 149 21.97 13.75 0.94
C SER A 149 20.65 14.28 1.50
N PHE A 150 20.27 13.84 2.70
CA PHE A 150 19.05 14.32 3.36
C PHE A 150 19.31 14.88 4.74
N ASN A 151 18.45 15.82 5.14
CA ASN A 151 18.52 16.45 6.45
C ASN A 151 18.02 15.47 7.51
N LYS A 152 18.87 15.15 8.50
CA LYS A 152 18.54 14.18 9.55
C LYS A 152 17.33 14.62 10.37
N ALA A 153 17.27 15.90 10.75
CA ALA A 153 16.18 16.42 11.57
C ALA A 153 14.81 16.28 10.90
N HIS A 154 14.72 16.56 9.60
CA HIS A 154 13.51 16.37 8.81
C HIS A 154 13.12 14.89 8.68
N SER A 155 14.09 14.00 8.42
CA SER A 155 13.81 12.55 8.39
C SER A 155 13.35 12.03 9.75
N ALA A 156 13.97 12.51 10.83
CA ALA A 156 13.62 12.15 12.19
C ALA A 156 12.19 12.58 12.53
N SER A 157 11.78 13.82 12.20
CA SER A 157 10.43 14.30 12.50
C SER A 157 9.35 13.50 11.77
N PHE A 158 9.57 13.11 10.51
CA PHE A 158 8.62 12.27 9.76
C PHE A 158 8.59 10.82 10.29
N ALA A 159 9.73 10.29 10.71
CA ALA A 159 9.78 8.95 11.30
C ALA A 159 9.03 8.85 12.63
N VAL A 160 8.84 9.96 13.38
CA VAL A 160 8.00 9.96 14.59
C VAL A 160 6.54 9.64 14.22
N GLU A 161 6.00 10.28 13.20
CA GLU A 161 4.64 10.02 12.70
C GLU A 161 4.49 8.57 12.18
N SER A 162 5.52 8.04 11.51
CA SER A 162 5.56 6.62 11.12
C SER A 162 5.52 5.70 12.34
N PHE A 163 6.27 6.03 13.39
CA PHE A 163 6.31 5.23 14.62
C PHE A 163 4.98 5.26 15.37
N GLN A 164 4.32 6.42 15.43
CA GLN A 164 2.97 6.55 15.98
C GLN A 164 1.95 5.73 15.18
N SER A 165 2.03 5.76 13.84
CA SER A 165 1.21 4.92 12.97
C SER A 165 1.43 3.43 13.24
N LEU A 166 2.69 3.01 13.40
CA LEU A 166 3.04 1.63 13.74
C LEU A 166 2.53 1.24 15.11
N TYR A 167 2.60 2.13 16.11
CA TYR A 167 2.06 1.89 17.44
C TYR A 167 0.54 1.63 17.37
N LEU A 168 -0.21 2.52 16.73
CA LEU A 168 -1.66 2.37 16.57
C LEU A 168 -2.00 1.10 15.78
N LYS A 169 -1.29 0.82 14.68
CA LYS A 169 -1.49 -0.41 13.92
C LYS A 169 -1.17 -1.67 14.72
N THR A 170 -0.22 -1.63 15.65
CA THR A 170 0.18 -2.79 16.45
C THR A 170 -0.84 -3.10 17.55
N TYR A 171 -1.31 -2.06 18.26
CA TYR A 171 -2.16 -2.23 19.45
C TYR A 171 -3.66 -2.06 19.17
N PHE A 172 -4.03 -1.33 18.12
CA PHE A 172 -5.40 -1.08 17.67
C PHE A 172 -5.54 -1.30 16.16
N PRO A 173 -5.18 -2.50 15.65
CA PRO A 173 -5.06 -2.76 14.21
C PRO A 173 -6.38 -2.52 13.45
N LYS A 174 -7.52 -2.89 14.04
CA LYS A 174 -8.84 -2.81 13.41
C LYS A 174 -9.28 -1.35 13.26
N GLU A 175 -9.23 -0.61 14.35
CA GLU A 175 -9.59 0.82 14.41
C GLU A 175 -8.64 1.65 13.55
N PHE A 176 -7.34 1.34 13.59
CA PHE A 176 -6.34 2.00 12.74
C PHE A 176 -6.67 1.79 11.25
N MET A 177 -6.94 0.56 10.82
CA MET A 177 -7.25 0.28 9.43
C MET A 177 -8.59 0.92 8.99
N VAL A 178 -9.60 0.96 9.86
CA VAL A 178 -10.84 1.71 9.58
C VAL A 178 -10.58 3.21 9.43
N ALA A 179 -9.71 3.79 10.27
CA ALA A 179 -9.31 5.20 10.14
C ALA A 179 -8.56 5.45 8.81
N VAL A 180 -7.65 4.55 8.42
CA VAL A 180 -6.94 4.62 7.12
C VAL A 180 -7.93 4.56 5.95
N ILE A 181 -8.90 3.64 6.00
CA ILE A 181 -9.94 3.49 4.97
C ILE A 181 -10.79 4.77 4.86
N ASN A 182 -11.19 5.35 6.00
CA ASN A 182 -11.97 6.59 6.05
C ASN A 182 -11.16 7.82 5.59
N ASN A 183 -9.84 7.77 5.69
CA ASN A 183 -8.93 8.74 5.08
C ASN A 183 -8.62 8.43 3.60
N PHE A 184 -9.28 7.43 3.01
CA PHE A 184 -9.07 6.96 1.64
C PHE A 184 -7.65 6.43 1.36
N GLY A 185 -6.92 6.06 2.40
CA GLY A 185 -5.58 5.49 2.31
C GLY A 185 -4.48 6.51 2.01
N GLY A 186 -3.42 6.03 1.37
CA GLY A 186 -2.28 6.79 0.90
C GLY A 186 -1.72 6.24 -0.41
N PHE A 187 -0.85 5.22 -0.34
CA PHE A 187 -0.11 4.75 -1.51
C PHE A 187 -0.90 3.78 -2.41
N TYR A 188 -1.60 2.81 -1.82
CA TYR A 188 -2.30 1.75 -2.56
C TYR A 188 -3.78 2.06 -2.81
N SER A 189 -4.44 1.21 -3.61
CA SER A 189 -5.88 1.28 -3.80
C SER A 189 -6.66 0.98 -2.51
N ARG A 190 -7.89 1.50 -2.45
CA ARG A 190 -8.84 1.26 -1.34
C ARG A 190 -9.01 -0.22 -1.01
N GLU A 191 -9.09 -1.05 -2.04
CA GLU A 191 -9.18 -2.51 -1.96
C GLU A 191 -8.12 -3.12 -1.05
N LEU A 192 -6.86 -2.69 -1.16
CA LEU A 192 -5.79 -3.24 -0.35
C LEU A 192 -6.02 -2.97 1.14
N TYR A 193 -6.51 -1.78 1.51
CA TYR A 193 -6.75 -1.48 2.91
C TYR A 193 -7.90 -2.32 3.49
N PHE A 194 -8.90 -2.66 2.68
CA PHE A 194 -9.95 -3.62 3.09
C PHE A 194 -9.40 -5.04 3.23
N ILE A 195 -8.50 -5.47 2.34
CA ILE A 195 -7.79 -6.75 2.48
C ILE A 195 -6.98 -6.78 3.78
N GLU A 196 -6.21 -5.73 4.06
CA GLU A 196 -5.40 -5.64 5.28
C GLU A 196 -6.27 -5.55 6.54
N LEU A 197 -7.40 -4.84 6.49
CA LEU A 197 -8.38 -4.83 7.58
C LEU A 197 -8.86 -6.25 7.90
N ARG A 198 -9.17 -7.07 6.89
CA ARG A 198 -9.59 -8.47 7.13
C ARG A 198 -8.48 -9.30 7.78
N LYS A 199 -7.21 -9.07 7.44
CA LYS A 199 -6.07 -9.74 8.07
C LYS A 199 -5.89 -9.40 9.55
N THR A 200 -6.45 -8.28 10.02
CA THR A 200 -6.48 -7.94 11.46
C THR A 200 -7.45 -8.81 12.27
N GLY A 201 -8.24 -9.67 11.61
CA GLY A 201 -9.29 -10.47 12.22
C GLY A 201 -10.62 -9.73 12.40
N ALA A 202 -10.83 -8.62 11.69
CA ALA A 202 -12.12 -7.93 11.66
C ALA A 202 -13.15 -8.68 10.79
N ASN A 203 -14.39 -8.74 11.24
CA ASN A 203 -15.53 -9.23 10.49
C ASN A 203 -16.05 -8.10 9.59
N VAL A 204 -15.54 -8.04 8.36
CA VAL A 204 -15.87 -6.95 7.43
C VAL A 204 -17.15 -7.29 6.66
N HIS A 205 -18.21 -6.52 6.93
CA HIS A 205 -19.51 -6.63 6.30
C HIS A 205 -19.66 -5.60 5.19
N LEU A 206 -20.24 -6.04 4.05
CA LEU A 206 -20.76 -5.13 3.03
C LEU A 206 -21.73 -4.10 3.65
N PRO A 207 -21.96 -2.95 2.97
CA PRO A 207 -22.87 -1.93 3.46
C PRO A 207 -24.21 -2.51 3.91
N CYS A 208 -24.75 -1.99 5.00
CA CYS A 208 -26.00 -2.45 5.60
C CYS A 208 -26.84 -1.24 6.03
N ILE A 209 -28.10 -1.19 5.60
CA ILE A 209 -29.01 -0.06 5.90
C ILE A 209 -29.12 0.22 7.41
N ASN A 210 -29.10 -0.84 8.24
CA ASN A 210 -29.28 -0.70 9.69
C ASN A 210 -27.99 -0.45 10.46
N ASN A 211 -26.83 -0.85 9.93
CA ASN A 211 -25.58 -0.88 10.68
C ASN A 211 -24.48 0.05 10.13
N SER A 212 -24.44 0.30 8.82
CA SER A 212 -23.44 1.19 8.20
C SER A 212 -23.75 2.65 8.49
N ASP A 213 -22.72 3.47 8.59
CA ASP A 213 -22.82 4.93 8.56
C ASP A 213 -22.35 5.47 7.21
N TYR A 214 -22.24 6.80 7.08
CA TYR A 214 -21.64 7.40 5.90
C TYR A 214 -20.20 6.90 5.69
N ASN A 215 -19.37 7.01 6.74
CA ASN A 215 -18.03 6.44 6.79
C ASN A 215 -18.08 4.98 7.28
N THR A 216 -17.02 4.22 7.00
CA THR A 216 -16.87 2.86 7.53
C THR A 216 -16.78 2.92 9.05
N ASN A 217 -17.58 2.09 9.73
CA ASN A 217 -17.66 2.08 11.19
C ASN A 217 -17.26 0.72 11.76
N ILE A 218 -16.91 0.69 13.06
CA ILE A 218 -16.51 -0.51 13.78
C ILE A 218 -17.27 -0.61 15.11
N LYS A 219 -17.74 -1.82 15.43
CA LYS A 219 -18.40 -2.15 16.70
C LYS A 219 -17.88 -3.49 17.20
N GLY A 220 -16.94 -3.47 18.15
CA GLY A 220 -16.21 -4.67 18.54
C GLY A 220 -15.40 -5.20 17.36
N ASP A 221 -15.70 -6.42 16.92
CA ASP A 221 -15.01 -7.04 15.78
C ASP A 221 -15.72 -6.82 14.44
N ASP A 222 -16.96 -6.34 14.46
CA ASP A 222 -17.76 -6.13 13.27
C ASP A 222 -17.49 -4.74 12.66
N VAL A 223 -17.06 -4.74 11.41
CA VAL A 223 -16.84 -3.53 10.61
C VAL A 223 -17.88 -3.49 9.51
N TYR A 224 -18.64 -2.40 9.42
CA TYR A 224 -19.57 -2.19 8.31
C TYR A 224 -19.02 -1.16 7.34
N VAL A 225 -18.85 -1.56 6.08
CA VAL A 225 -18.42 -0.67 4.98
C VAL A 225 -19.38 0.52 4.92
N GLY A 226 -18.82 1.73 4.88
CA GLY A 226 -19.57 2.98 4.81
C GLY A 226 -20.22 3.21 3.46
N PHE A 227 -21.35 3.92 3.44
CA PHE A 227 -22.05 4.28 2.20
C PHE A 227 -21.20 5.13 1.25
N ILE A 228 -20.21 5.86 1.77
CA ILE A 228 -19.25 6.66 1.00
C ILE A 228 -18.47 5.85 -0.07
N HIS A 229 -18.38 4.53 0.11
CA HIS A 229 -17.68 3.65 -0.83
C HIS A 229 -18.56 3.16 -1.98
N ILE A 230 -19.88 3.36 -1.92
CA ILE A 230 -20.83 2.90 -2.92
C ILE A 230 -20.84 3.87 -4.11
N LYS A 231 -20.44 3.37 -5.27
CA LYS A 231 -20.46 4.11 -6.52
C LYS A 231 -21.90 4.42 -6.95
N SER A 232 -22.10 5.64 -7.45
CA SER A 232 -23.40 6.12 -7.95
C SER A 232 -24.52 6.26 -6.91
N LEU A 233 -24.25 6.00 -5.61
CA LEU A 233 -25.17 6.33 -4.54
C LEU A 233 -25.07 7.82 -4.20
N GLU A 234 -26.18 8.55 -4.28
CA GLU A 234 -26.17 9.98 -4.03
C GLU A 234 -26.13 10.28 -2.53
N GLN A 235 -25.32 11.27 -2.14
CA GLN A 235 -25.18 11.72 -0.75
C GLN A 235 -26.53 12.03 -0.09
N LYS A 236 -27.43 12.68 -0.83
CA LYS A 236 -28.77 13.05 -0.35
C LYS A 236 -29.53 11.84 0.22
N TRP A 237 -29.44 10.69 -0.45
CA TRP A 237 -30.14 9.48 0.02
C TRP A 237 -29.49 8.93 1.27
N VAL A 238 -28.16 8.95 1.37
CA VAL A 238 -27.46 8.54 2.59
C VAL A 238 -27.91 9.39 3.78
N ASP A 239 -27.98 10.71 3.62
CA ASP A 239 -28.41 11.61 4.69
C ASP A 239 -29.86 11.33 5.12
N ILE A 240 -30.77 11.06 4.17
CA ILE A 240 -32.16 10.67 4.47
C ILE A 240 -32.20 9.37 5.26
N ILE A 241 -31.48 8.33 4.80
CA ILE A 241 -31.44 7.02 5.44
C ILE A 241 -30.96 7.14 6.90
N LEU A 242 -29.86 7.86 7.13
CA LEU A 242 -29.30 8.03 8.47
C LEU A 242 -30.22 8.84 9.40
N ASN A 243 -30.86 9.89 8.87
CA ASN A 243 -31.81 10.71 9.63
C ASN A 243 -33.09 9.94 10.00
N GLU A 244 -33.66 9.19 9.05
CA GLU A 244 -34.82 8.33 9.29
C GLU A 244 -34.51 7.25 10.33
N ARG A 245 -33.33 6.61 10.23
CA ARG A 245 -32.86 5.61 11.19
C ARG A 245 -32.68 6.21 12.59
N LYS A 246 -32.14 7.42 12.70
CA LYS A 246 -31.94 8.11 13.98
C LYS A 246 -33.26 8.51 14.64
N ARG A 247 -34.25 8.96 13.85
CA ARG A 247 -35.54 9.44 14.36
C ARG A 247 -36.49 8.32 14.76
N PHE A 248 -36.49 7.22 14.02
CA PHE A 248 -37.53 6.18 14.16
C PHE A 248 -36.97 4.79 14.43
N GLY A 249 -35.65 4.68 14.64
CA GLY A 249 -35.00 3.40 14.88
C GLY A 249 -34.70 2.62 13.60
N PRO A 250 -34.25 1.35 13.73
CA PRO A 250 -33.87 0.51 12.61
C PRO A 250 -35.03 0.29 11.63
N PHE A 251 -34.71 -0.01 10.38
CA PHE A 251 -35.67 -0.41 9.37
C PHE A 251 -36.06 -1.88 9.58
N LEU A 252 -37.34 -2.19 9.45
CA LEU A 252 -37.87 -3.53 9.69
C LEU A 252 -37.74 -4.44 8.47
N HIS A 253 -38.03 -3.90 7.28
CA HIS A 253 -37.96 -4.63 6.01
C HIS A 253 -37.91 -3.65 4.83
N LEU A 254 -37.87 -4.17 3.60
CA LEU A 254 -37.78 -3.38 2.37
C LEU A 254 -38.94 -2.39 2.20
N GLN A 255 -40.19 -2.81 2.48
CA GLN A 255 -41.36 -1.92 2.38
C GLN A 255 -41.26 -0.71 3.34
N ASP A 256 -40.96 -0.94 4.63
CA ASP A 256 -40.74 0.11 5.64
C ASP A 256 -39.66 1.11 5.19
N PHE A 257 -38.56 0.61 4.62
CA PHE A 257 -37.52 1.46 4.05
C PHE A 257 -38.06 2.34 2.91
N ILE A 258 -38.73 1.75 1.93
CA ILE A 258 -39.26 2.49 0.77
C ILE A 258 -40.26 3.56 1.20
N GLU A 259 -41.16 3.25 2.13
CA GLU A 259 -42.18 4.18 2.64
C GLU A 259 -41.57 5.33 3.44
N ARG A 260 -40.57 5.05 4.29
CA ARG A 260 -39.91 6.06 5.13
C ARG A 260 -39.02 7.00 4.33
N THR A 261 -38.33 6.50 3.30
CA THR A 261 -37.35 7.32 2.57
C THR A 261 -37.88 7.84 1.24
N ASN A 262 -38.91 7.21 0.65
CA ASN A 262 -39.39 7.48 -0.71
C ASN A 262 -38.26 7.45 -1.75
N ILE A 263 -37.39 6.44 -1.66
CA ILE A 263 -36.19 6.33 -2.51
C ILE A 263 -36.53 5.97 -3.95
N GLY A 264 -35.82 6.62 -4.89
CA GLY A 264 -35.97 6.34 -6.32
C GLY A 264 -35.51 4.93 -6.72
N ARG A 265 -35.98 4.46 -7.88
CA ARG A 265 -35.70 3.10 -8.40
C ARG A 265 -34.23 2.80 -8.59
N GLU A 266 -33.49 3.71 -9.19
CA GLU A 266 -32.07 3.52 -9.49
C GLU A 266 -31.25 3.37 -8.20
N GLN A 267 -31.49 4.23 -7.22
CA GLN A 267 -30.78 4.25 -5.94
C GLN A 267 -31.16 3.04 -5.08
N LEU A 268 -32.42 2.61 -5.12
CA LEU A 268 -32.85 1.37 -4.48
C LEU A 268 -32.16 0.14 -5.09
N ASN A 269 -32.08 0.08 -6.43
CA ASN A 269 -31.44 -1.03 -7.12
C ASN A 269 -29.97 -1.15 -6.72
N ILE A 270 -29.22 -0.04 -6.61
CA ILE A 270 -27.82 -0.06 -6.15
C ILE A 270 -27.71 -0.67 -4.75
N LEU A 271 -28.58 -0.25 -3.82
CA LEU A 271 -28.60 -0.75 -2.43
C LEU A 271 -28.98 -2.23 -2.35
N VAL A 272 -29.90 -2.70 -3.21
CA VAL A 272 -30.24 -4.13 -3.30
C VAL A 272 -29.08 -4.92 -3.91
N SER A 273 -28.47 -4.44 -4.99
CA SER A 273 -27.34 -5.08 -5.67
C SER A 273 -26.16 -5.32 -4.73
N ILE A 274 -25.82 -4.34 -3.88
CA ILE A 274 -24.72 -4.49 -2.91
C ILE A 274 -25.11 -5.31 -1.67
N GLY A 275 -26.36 -5.75 -1.59
CA GLY A 275 -26.89 -6.53 -0.49
C GLY A 275 -27.16 -5.71 0.78
N ALA A 276 -27.47 -4.43 0.70
CA ALA A 276 -27.68 -3.58 1.88
C ALA A 276 -28.86 -4.02 2.76
N PHE A 277 -29.75 -4.88 2.24
CA PHE A 277 -30.95 -5.41 2.89
C PHE A 277 -30.81 -6.84 3.40
N ARG A 278 -29.58 -7.37 3.55
CA ARG A 278 -29.33 -8.73 4.09
C ARG A 278 -30.01 -9.01 5.43
N PHE A 279 -30.25 -7.97 6.25
CA PHE A 279 -30.95 -8.10 7.53
C PHE A 279 -32.39 -8.63 7.41
N THR A 280 -32.98 -8.60 6.20
CA THR A 280 -34.33 -9.13 5.94
C THR A 280 -34.38 -10.66 5.81
N GLY A 281 -33.24 -11.33 5.64
CA GLY A 281 -33.15 -12.77 5.40
C GLY A 281 -33.60 -13.22 4.00
N LYS A 282 -33.94 -12.28 3.11
CA LYS A 282 -34.36 -12.56 1.73
C LYS A 282 -33.18 -12.57 0.77
N THR A 283 -33.30 -13.31 -0.32
CA THR A 283 -32.28 -13.33 -1.37
C THR A 283 -32.29 -12.04 -2.18
N LYS A 284 -31.16 -11.74 -2.85
CA LYS A 284 -31.02 -10.54 -3.67
C LYS A 284 -32.09 -10.49 -4.78
N LYS A 285 -32.36 -11.62 -5.43
CA LYS A 285 -33.36 -11.72 -6.50
C LYS A 285 -34.79 -11.51 -6.00
N GLN A 286 -35.12 -12.04 -4.81
CA GLN A 286 -36.39 -11.77 -4.15
C GLN A 286 -36.56 -10.27 -3.86
N LEU A 287 -35.52 -9.64 -3.30
CA LEU A 287 -35.53 -8.21 -3.00
C LEU A 287 -35.67 -7.33 -4.25
N PHE A 288 -35.03 -7.69 -5.37
CA PHE A 288 -35.23 -6.97 -6.63
C PHE A 288 -36.67 -7.06 -7.15
N TRP A 289 -37.26 -8.25 -7.05
CA TRP A 289 -38.64 -8.44 -7.49
C TRP A 289 -39.61 -7.63 -6.63
N GLU A 290 -39.46 -7.69 -5.31
CA GLU A 290 -40.22 -6.89 -4.35
C GLU A 290 -40.01 -5.38 -4.60
N ALA A 291 -38.77 -4.92 -4.73
CA ALA A 291 -38.45 -3.52 -5.01
C ALA A 291 -39.18 -2.99 -6.25
N ASN A 292 -39.13 -3.74 -7.37
CA ASN A 292 -39.79 -3.36 -8.60
C ASN A 292 -41.31 -3.32 -8.46
N PHE A 293 -41.90 -4.31 -7.77
CA PHE A 293 -43.34 -4.37 -7.55
C PHE A 293 -43.84 -3.21 -6.67
N LEU A 294 -43.18 -2.99 -5.54
CA LEU A 294 -43.55 -1.96 -4.56
C LEU A 294 -43.42 -0.56 -5.17
N GLN A 295 -42.37 -0.29 -5.94
CA GLN A 295 -42.20 1.00 -6.64
C GLN A 295 -43.20 1.20 -7.78
N SER A 296 -43.66 0.13 -8.43
CA SER A 296 -44.71 0.23 -9.46
C SER A 296 -46.06 0.68 -8.87
N LYS A 297 -46.34 0.29 -7.62
CA LYS A 297 -47.53 0.71 -6.86
C LYS A 297 -47.36 2.08 -6.20
N ASN A 298 -46.14 2.51 -5.92
CA ASN A 298 -45.82 3.79 -5.28
C ASN A 298 -45.95 5.01 -6.21
N LYS A 299 -46.81 4.94 -7.24
CA LYS A 299 -47.19 6.11 -8.04
C LYS A 299 -47.99 7.07 -7.15
N SER A 300 -47.26 8.00 -6.52
CA SER A 300 -47.79 9.17 -5.80
C SER A 300 -48.69 8.86 -4.59
N HIS A 301 -48.09 8.33 -3.51
CA HIS A 301 -48.58 8.64 -2.17
C HIS A 301 -47.60 9.60 -1.49
N VAL A 302 -47.96 10.88 -1.50
CA VAL A 302 -47.49 11.81 -0.47
C VAL A 302 -48.10 11.29 0.84
N PRO A 303 -47.33 10.78 1.81
CA PRO A 303 -47.93 10.42 3.08
C PRO A 303 -48.17 11.74 3.82
N ALA A 304 -49.39 12.26 3.74
CA ALA A 304 -49.81 13.36 4.60
C ALA A 304 -49.95 12.92 6.07
N SER A 305 -49.89 11.62 6.35
CA SER A 305 -49.77 11.06 7.70
C SER A 305 -49.25 9.63 7.62
N ARG A 306 -48.45 9.20 8.60
CA ARG A 306 -48.12 7.79 8.79
C ARG A 306 -49.39 7.02 9.13
N SER A 307 -49.61 5.88 8.50
CA SER A 307 -50.66 4.94 8.86
C SER A 307 -50.57 4.63 10.36
N MET A 308 -51.69 4.70 11.09
CA MET A 308 -51.76 4.29 12.50
C MET A 308 -51.70 2.76 12.67
N PHE A 309 -51.69 2.01 11.57
CA PHE A 309 -51.63 0.55 11.54
C PHE A 309 -50.37 0.10 10.78
N GLU A 310 -49.61 -0.80 11.38
CA GLU A 310 -48.52 -1.51 10.71
C GLU A 310 -49.14 -2.51 9.73
N GLU A 311 -49.08 -2.22 8.43
CA GLU A 311 -49.49 -3.20 7.43
C GLU A 311 -48.43 -4.31 7.35
N PRO A 312 -48.83 -5.59 7.50
CA PRO A 312 -47.89 -6.68 7.35
C PRO A 312 -47.32 -6.68 5.92
N PRO A 313 -46.03 -6.97 5.74
CA PRO A 313 -45.42 -7.01 4.42
C PRO A 313 -46.14 -8.05 3.55
N VAL A 314 -46.43 -7.68 2.30
CA VAL A 314 -47.06 -8.59 1.33
C VAL A 314 -46.18 -9.83 1.19
N LYS A 315 -46.73 -11.00 1.53
CA LYS A 315 -46.05 -12.29 1.36
C LYS A 315 -46.21 -12.77 -0.07
N PHE A 316 -45.11 -13.15 -0.70
CA PHE A 316 -45.09 -13.71 -2.05
C PHE A 316 -44.41 -15.07 -2.04
N GLU A 317 -44.94 -16.00 -2.84
CA GLU A 317 -44.27 -17.27 -3.14
C GLU A 317 -43.57 -17.11 -4.50
N LEU A 318 -42.26 -16.96 -4.48
CA LEU A 318 -41.41 -16.93 -5.66
C LEU A 318 -40.88 -18.34 -5.95
N PRO A 319 -40.70 -18.72 -7.22
CA PRO A 319 -39.95 -19.94 -7.56
C PRO A 319 -38.53 -19.85 -6.99
N GLU A 320 -37.89 -21.00 -6.73
CA GLU A 320 -36.49 -21.02 -6.28
C GLU A 320 -35.59 -20.38 -7.34
N LEU A 321 -35.07 -19.20 -7.02
CA LEU A 321 -34.09 -18.51 -7.85
C LEU A 321 -32.70 -18.86 -7.31
N HIS A 322 -31.94 -19.62 -8.10
CA HIS A 322 -30.58 -20.02 -7.73
C HIS A 322 -29.66 -18.81 -7.68
N ASP A 323 -28.97 -18.57 -6.57
CA ASP A 323 -27.95 -17.52 -6.45
C ASP A 323 -26.56 -18.13 -6.66
N ASP A 324 -25.73 -17.49 -7.49
CA ASP A 324 -24.32 -17.83 -7.67
C ASP A 324 -23.46 -16.84 -6.88
N PRO A 325 -22.64 -17.27 -5.90
CA PRO A 325 -21.72 -16.40 -5.18
C PRO A 325 -20.78 -15.58 -6.09
N LEU A 326 -20.52 -16.04 -7.31
CA LEU A 326 -19.71 -15.31 -8.29
C LEU A 326 -20.41 -14.04 -8.78
N ASP A 327 -21.74 -14.07 -8.94
CA ASP A 327 -22.52 -12.89 -9.36
C ASP A 327 -22.40 -11.78 -8.33
N ASP A 328 -22.49 -12.13 -7.03
CA ASP A 328 -22.31 -11.19 -5.93
C ASP A 328 -20.92 -10.54 -5.96
N ALA A 329 -19.87 -11.31 -6.23
CA ALA A 329 -18.51 -10.77 -6.30
C ALA A 329 -18.34 -9.78 -7.46
N TYR A 330 -19.01 -10.02 -8.59
CA TYR A 330 -19.02 -9.07 -9.70
C TYR A 330 -19.86 -7.82 -9.40
N ASP A 331 -20.99 -7.95 -8.70
CA ASP A 331 -21.78 -6.78 -8.27
C ASP A 331 -20.96 -5.91 -7.30
N GLU A 332 -20.22 -6.53 -6.38
CA GLU A 332 -19.25 -5.83 -5.52
C GLU A 332 -18.20 -5.10 -6.36
N MET A 333 -17.62 -5.75 -7.38
CA MET A 333 -16.67 -5.09 -8.29
C MET A 333 -17.26 -3.91 -9.06
N GLU A 334 -18.53 -3.98 -9.47
CA GLU A 334 -19.18 -2.89 -10.19
C GLU A 334 -19.49 -1.68 -9.27
N ILE A 335 -19.93 -1.98 -8.05
CA ILE A 335 -20.46 -0.98 -7.11
C ILE A 335 -19.39 -0.42 -6.17
N LEU A 336 -18.39 -1.21 -5.78
CA LEU A 336 -17.30 -0.78 -4.90
C LEU A 336 -15.96 -0.58 -5.66
N ASP A 337 -15.91 -0.93 -6.94
CA ASP A 337 -14.70 -1.05 -7.78
C ASP A 337 -13.77 -2.24 -7.42
N PHE A 338 -14.12 -3.06 -6.42
CA PHE A 338 -13.35 -4.23 -5.99
C PHE A 338 -14.22 -5.24 -5.21
N PRO A 339 -13.85 -6.53 -5.17
CA PRO A 339 -14.53 -7.51 -4.33
C PRO A 339 -14.08 -7.36 -2.86
N LEU A 340 -15.02 -7.46 -1.92
CA LEU A 340 -14.70 -7.41 -0.48
C LEU A 340 -14.16 -8.76 0.04
N ARG A 341 -14.48 -9.84 -0.69
CA ARG A 341 -14.02 -11.22 -0.47
C ARG A 341 -12.60 -11.47 -0.98
N ASN A 342 -12.10 -12.70 -0.88
CA ASN A 342 -10.78 -13.02 -1.42
C ASN A 342 -10.85 -12.95 -2.97
N PRO A 343 -10.08 -12.08 -3.65
CA PRO A 343 -10.15 -11.95 -5.10
C PRO A 343 -9.90 -13.28 -5.84
N PHE A 344 -9.07 -14.17 -5.28
CA PHE A 344 -8.73 -15.45 -5.90
C PHE A 344 -9.94 -16.40 -6.05
N GLU A 345 -11.07 -16.14 -5.41
CA GLU A 345 -12.32 -16.87 -5.67
C GLU A 345 -12.82 -16.65 -7.11
N MET A 346 -12.49 -15.49 -7.69
CA MET A 346 -12.92 -15.07 -9.03
C MET A 346 -11.92 -15.41 -10.14
N VAL A 347 -10.74 -15.94 -9.84
CA VAL A 347 -9.69 -16.20 -10.85
C VAL A 347 -10.08 -17.34 -11.78
N ASN A 348 -9.88 -17.18 -13.09
CA ASN A 348 -10.11 -18.25 -14.07
C ASN A 348 -8.93 -19.24 -14.14
N ASP A 349 -8.49 -19.73 -12.98
CA ASP A 349 -7.48 -20.77 -12.81
C ASP A 349 -7.66 -21.43 -11.43
N ASP A 350 -6.95 -22.51 -11.17
CA ASP A 350 -6.90 -23.13 -9.84
C ASP A 350 -5.72 -22.55 -9.03
N PRO A 351 -5.99 -21.75 -7.99
CA PRO A 351 -4.94 -21.10 -7.20
C PRO A 351 -4.09 -22.08 -6.38
N HIS A 352 -4.58 -23.29 -6.10
CA HIS A 352 -3.89 -24.25 -5.25
C HIS A 352 -2.80 -25.05 -5.98
N LYS A 353 -2.68 -24.91 -7.31
CA LYS A 353 -1.65 -25.58 -8.12
C LYS A 353 -0.27 -24.92 -8.04
N TYR A 354 -0.18 -23.73 -7.46
CA TYR A 354 0.99 -22.88 -7.52
C TYR A 354 1.70 -22.78 -6.16
N PRO A 355 3.05 -22.66 -6.12
CA PRO A 355 3.78 -22.38 -4.90
C PRO A 355 3.34 -21.07 -4.25
N LEU A 356 3.41 -21.02 -2.91
CA LEU A 356 3.03 -19.85 -2.11
C LEU A 356 4.24 -18.95 -1.84
N ALA A 357 3.99 -17.70 -1.47
CA ALA A 357 5.03 -16.72 -1.17
C ALA A 357 5.97 -17.19 -0.04
N LYS A 358 5.40 -17.81 1.00
CA LYS A 358 6.15 -18.38 2.13
C LYS A 358 7.13 -19.49 1.72
N ASP A 359 6.85 -20.20 0.63
CA ASP A 359 7.64 -21.35 0.19
C ASP A 359 8.76 -20.95 -0.77
N MET A 360 8.82 -19.68 -1.20
CA MET A 360 9.83 -19.18 -2.15
C MET A 360 11.26 -19.50 -1.72
N GLY A 361 11.56 -19.47 -0.41
CA GLY A 361 12.89 -19.80 0.11
C GLY A 361 13.39 -21.20 -0.30
N SER A 362 12.49 -22.18 -0.40
CA SER A 362 12.81 -23.56 -0.82
C SER A 362 13.11 -23.69 -2.32
N TYR A 363 12.78 -22.66 -3.10
CA TYR A 363 12.96 -22.62 -4.55
C TYR A 363 14.08 -21.66 -4.97
N LEU A 364 14.94 -21.23 -4.04
CA LEU A 364 16.04 -20.31 -4.35
C LEU A 364 16.88 -20.78 -5.55
N GLY A 365 17.03 -19.89 -6.54
CA GLY A 365 17.76 -20.16 -7.77
C GLY A 365 17.02 -21.02 -8.81
N LYS A 366 15.85 -21.56 -8.48
CA LYS A 366 15.01 -22.36 -9.40
C LYS A 366 13.99 -21.47 -10.11
N GLU A 367 13.55 -21.91 -11.27
CA GLU A 367 12.44 -21.30 -11.99
C GLU A 367 11.12 -21.90 -11.51
N ILE A 368 10.18 -21.04 -11.11
CA ILE A 368 8.84 -21.42 -10.66
C ILE A 368 7.79 -20.58 -11.38
N THR A 369 6.56 -21.07 -11.43
CA THR A 369 5.39 -20.29 -11.86
C THR A 369 4.49 -20.05 -10.65
N MET A 370 4.12 -18.79 -10.43
CA MET A 370 3.18 -18.40 -9.37
C MET A 370 1.96 -17.74 -9.98
N LEU A 371 0.78 -18.02 -9.42
CA LEU A 371 -0.44 -17.27 -9.68
C LEU A 371 -0.55 -16.14 -8.67
N VAL A 372 -0.62 -14.91 -9.16
CA VAL A 372 -0.55 -13.72 -8.31
C VAL A 372 -1.61 -12.69 -8.69
N TYR A 373 -2.03 -11.88 -7.72
CA TYR A 373 -2.99 -10.79 -7.87
C TYR A 373 -2.27 -9.44 -7.86
N PHE A 374 -2.51 -8.62 -8.87
CA PHE A 374 -1.83 -7.33 -9.05
C PHE A 374 -2.24 -6.30 -8.00
N ILE A 375 -1.25 -5.70 -7.32
CA ILE A 375 -1.48 -4.58 -6.40
C ILE A 375 -0.97 -3.27 -7.00
N THR A 376 0.31 -3.22 -7.38
CA THR A 376 0.93 -2.02 -7.94
C THR A 376 2.20 -2.38 -8.70
N ASP A 377 2.64 -1.46 -9.56
CA ASP A 377 3.92 -1.55 -10.24
C ASP A 377 4.66 -0.22 -10.24
N LYS A 378 5.98 -0.29 -10.35
CA LYS A 378 6.86 0.87 -10.46
C LYS A 378 7.77 0.72 -11.67
N MET A 379 7.58 1.62 -12.63
CA MET A 379 8.48 1.74 -13.77
C MET A 379 9.84 2.30 -13.32
N ALA A 380 10.90 1.72 -13.85
CA ALA A 380 12.26 2.20 -13.67
C ALA A 380 13.04 2.11 -14.98
N THR A 381 14.16 2.83 -15.03
CA THR A 381 15.08 2.80 -16.16
C THR A 381 16.36 2.12 -15.71
N SER A 382 16.77 1.08 -16.46
CA SER A 382 18.05 0.42 -16.26
C SER A 382 19.24 1.34 -16.58
N SER A 383 20.45 0.94 -16.18
CA SER A 383 21.70 1.64 -16.52
C SER A 383 21.87 1.90 -18.02
N ASN A 384 21.29 1.03 -18.86
CA ASN A 384 21.41 1.09 -20.31
C ASN A 384 20.26 1.89 -20.96
N GLY A 385 19.48 2.64 -20.17
CA GLY A 385 18.36 3.46 -20.66
C GLY A 385 17.09 2.68 -21.01
N GLN A 386 17.10 1.35 -20.84
CA GLN A 386 15.94 0.52 -21.17
C GLN A 386 14.95 0.45 -20.01
N LYS A 387 13.66 0.45 -20.32
CA LYS A 387 12.57 0.36 -19.34
C LYS A 387 12.54 -1.02 -18.68
N MET A 388 12.42 -1.03 -17.37
CA MET A 388 12.16 -2.21 -16.54
C MET A 388 11.01 -1.90 -15.56
N CYS A 389 10.46 -2.93 -14.92
CA CYS A 389 9.34 -2.76 -14.01
C CYS A 389 9.53 -3.59 -12.75
N PHE A 390 9.23 -3.00 -11.59
CA PHE A 390 9.10 -3.70 -10.32
C PHE A 390 7.62 -3.91 -10.05
N GLY A 391 7.18 -5.16 -10.00
CA GLY A 391 5.81 -5.51 -9.72
C GLY A 391 5.63 -5.93 -8.28
N THR A 392 4.52 -5.54 -7.68
CA THR A 392 4.12 -5.97 -6.35
C THR A 392 2.75 -6.61 -6.44
N PHE A 393 2.69 -7.86 -6.01
CA PHE A 393 1.53 -8.72 -6.11
C PHE A 393 1.24 -9.40 -4.78
N MET A 394 0.13 -10.14 -4.73
CA MET A 394 -0.23 -11.05 -3.64
C MET A 394 -0.46 -12.47 -4.15
N ASP A 395 -0.23 -13.48 -3.32
CA ASP A 395 -0.65 -14.87 -3.60
C ASP A 395 -2.06 -15.15 -3.06
N VAL A 396 -2.52 -16.41 -3.16
CA VAL A 396 -3.87 -16.83 -2.72
C VAL A 396 -4.11 -16.62 -1.21
N ASN A 397 -3.06 -16.65 -0.39
CA ASN A 397 -3.12 -16.35 1.04
C ASN A 397 -3.01 -14.85 1.33
N LEU A 398 -2.97 -14.04 0.27
CA LEU A 398 -2.79 -12.59 0.31
C LEU A 398 -1.40 -12.20 0.83
N ASP A 399 -0.42 -13.10 0.76
CA ASP A 399 0.97 -12.81 1.11
C ASP A 399 1.68 -12.11 -0.05
N TRP A 400 2.57 -11.20 0.29
CA TRP A 400 3.26 -10.36 -0.70
C TRP A 400 4.22 -11.16 -1.59
N VAL A 401 4.09 -10.97 -2.90
CA VAL A 401 5.02 -11.49 -3.91
C VAL A 401 5.56 -10.31 -4.71
N ASP A 402 6.85 -10.02 -4.53
CA ASP A 402 7.56 -8.98 -5.26
C ASP A 402 8.27 -9.58 -6.48
N THR A 403 8.18 -8.89 -7.62
CA THR A 403 8.76 -9.34 -8.89
C THR A 403 9.61 -8.26 -9.56
N ILE A 404 10.59 -8.71 -10.33
CA ILE A 404 11.48 -7.85 -11.12
C ILE A 404 11.33 -8.25 -12.59
N HIS A 405 10.88 -7.31 -13.41
CA HIS A 405 10.71 -7.48 -14.85
C HIS A 405 11.81 -6.71 -15.58
N PHE A 406 12.90 -7.41 -15.93
CA PHE A 406 14.00 -6.84 -16.71
C PHE A 406 13.55 -6.44 -18.13
N PRO A 407 14.28 -5.55 -18.82
CA PRO A 407 13.80 -4.95 -20.07
C PRO A 407 13.37 -5.93 -21.17
N ALA A 408 14.08 -7.05 -21.32
CA ALA A 408 13.73 -8.08 -22.30
C ALA A 408 12.41 -8.77 -21.95
N SER A 409 12.24 -9.19 -20.69
CA SER A 409 11.00 -9.81 -20.21
C SER A 409 9.84 -8.82 -20.24
N TYR A 410 10.04 -7.61 -19.74
CA TYR A 410 8.99 -6.58 -19.70
C TYR A 410 8.48 -6.20 -21.09
N ARG A 411 9.36 -6.16 -22.10
CA ARG A 411 8.96 -5.91 -23.50
C ARG A 411 8.12 -7.04 -24.07
N ALA A 412 8.49 -8.29 -23.79
CA ALA A 412 7.76 -9.47 -24.27
C ALA A 412 6.43 -9.68 -23.52
N TYR A 413 6.43 -9.42 -22.22
CA TYR A 413 5.33 -9.71 -21.30
C TYR A 413 5.06 -8.51 -20.37
N PRO A 414 4.55 -7.38 -20.90
CA PRO A 414 4.25 -6.20 -20.09
C PRO A 414 3.08 -6.47 -19.16
N ILE A 415 3.11 -5.87 -17.97
CA ILE A 415 1.98 -5.91 -17.03
C ILE A 415 0.87 -5.01 -17.58
N ARG A 416 -0.30 -5.61 -17.86
CA ARG A 416 -1.46 -4.96 -18.50
C ARG A 416 -2.58 -4.65 -17.48
N GLY A 417 -2.31 -3.73 -16.56
CA GLY A 417 -3.27 -3.22 -15.57
C GLY A 417 -3.66 -4.23 -14.48
N LYS A 418 -4.78 -3.97 -13.80
CA LYS A 418 -5.27 -4.80 -12.69
C LYS A 418 -5.72 -6.20 -13.13
N GLY A 419 -5.61 -7.15 -12.22
CA GLY A 419 -6.10 -8.53 -12.38
C GLY A 419 -5.09 -9.59 -11.95
N PHE A 420 -5.34 -10.82 -12.37
CA PHE A 420 -4.50 -11.97 -12.06
C PHE A 420 -3.42 -12.18 -13.11
N TYR A 421 -2.27 -12.70 -12.68
CA TYR A 421 -1.14 -13.00 -13.54
C TYR A 421 -0.53 -14.35 -13.15
N ARG A 422 -0.19 -15.15 -14.16
CA ARG A 422 0.79 -16.24 -14.02
C ARG A 422 2.16 -15.67 -14.34
N ILE A 423 3.03 -15.64 -13.34
CA ILE A 423 4.39 -15.15 -13.51
C ILE A 423 5.34 -16.33 -13.34
N THR A 424 6.09 -16.61 -14.41
CA THR A 424 7.15 -17.61 -14.41
C THR A 424 8.48 -16.89 -14.33
N GLY A 425 9.34 -17.27 -13.38
CA GLY A 425 10.60 -16.61 -13.17
C GLY A 425 11.50 -17.33 -12.19
N LYS A 426 12.73 -16.83 -12.06
CA LYS A 426 13.74 -17.38 -11.16
C LYS A 426 13.58 -16.76 -9.78
N VAL A 427 13.57 -17.58 -8.73
CA VAL A 427 13.57 -17.06 -7.36
C VAL A 427 14.96 -16.55 -7.01
N THR A 428 15.00 -15.30 -6.53
CA THR A 428 16.20 -14.62 -6.05
C THR A 428 16.01 -14.17 -4.62
N GLU A 429 17.13 -13.93 -3.94
CA GLU A 429 17.17 -13.48 -2.56
C GLU A 429 18.16 -12.31 -2.44
N ASP A 430 17.77 -11.31 -1.65
CA ASP A 430 18.62 -10.18 -1.30
C ASP A 430 18.36 -9.76 0.15
N PHE A 431 19.31 -10.06 1.05
CA PHE A 431 19.26 -9.80 2.49
C PHE A 431 18.02 -10.38 3.20
N GLY A 432 17.74 -11.66 2.98
CA GLY A 432 16.61 -12.41 3.54
C GLY A 432 15.27 -12.11 2.88
N VAL A 433 15.23 -11.27 1.84
CA VAL A 433 14.02 -10.94 1.10
C VAL A 433 14.02 -11.64 -0.24
N TYR A 434 12.99 -12.45 -0.49
CA TYR A 434 12.81 -13.20 -1.72
C TYR A 434 12.02 -12.38 -2.76
N SER A 435 12.41 -12.50 -4.02
CA SER A 435 11.69 -11.92 -5.16
C SER A 435 11.75 -12.83 -6.38
N LEU A 436 10.82 -12.66 -7.32
CA LEU A 436 10.79 -13.40 -8.56
C LEU A 436 11.35 -12.55 -9.71
N GLU A 437 12.48 -12.96 -10.28
CA GLU A 437 12.95 -12.41 -11.55
C GLU A 437 12.09 -12.96 -12.67
N ALA A 438 11.09 -12.16 -13.09
CA ALA A 438 10.09 -12.58 -14.05
C ALA A 438 10.71 -12.79 -15.44
N GLY A 439 10.57 -14.00 -15.95
CA GLY A 439 10.86 -14.34 -17.35
C GLY A 439 9.61 -14.18 -18.22
N LYS A 440 8.46 -14.64 -17.74
CA LYS A 440 7.15 -14.54 -18.42
C LYS A 440 6.08 -14.04 -17.46
N ALA A 441 5.17 -13.21 -17.96
CA ALA A 441 4.01 -12.74 -17.21
C ALA A 441 2.76 -12.78 -18.11
N ILE A 442 1.82 -13.67 -17.79
CA ILE A 442 0.62 -13.90 -18.59
C ILE A 442 -0.60 -13.51 -17.75
N LYS A 443 -1.39 -12.56 -18.24
CA LYS A 443 -2.64 -12.15 -17.58
C LYS A 443 -3.63 -13.31 -17.59
N VAL A 444 -4.22 -13.61 -16.45
CA VAL A 444 -5.32 -14.56 -16.27
C VAL A 444 -6.62 -13.78 -16.13
N GLY A 445 -7.68 -14.27 -16.78
CA GLY A 445 -8.99 -13.67 -16.72
C GLY A 445 -9.73 -13.96 -15.41
N TYR A 446 -10.89 -13.33 -15.25
CA TYR A 446 -11.86 -13.68 -14.23
C TYR A 446 -12.77 -14.81 -14.74
N LYS A 447 -13.33 -15.63 -13.84
CA LYS A 447 -14.32 -16.68 -14.20
C LYS A 447 -15.54 -16.03 -14.84
N GLU A 448 -16.01 -16.55 -15.97
CA GLU A 448 -17.19 -15.98 -16.63
C GLU A 448 -18.46 -16.18 -15.79
N ARG A 449 -19.34 -15.16 -15.76
CA ARG A 449 -20.69 -15.29 -15.19
C ARG A 449 -21.45 -16.36 -15.96
N ARG A 450 -21.89 -17.40 -15.28
CA ARG A 450 -22.78 -18.40 -15.87
C ARG A 450 -24.21 -17.89 -15.76
N PHE A 451 -24.65 -17.15 -16.77
CA PHE A 451 -26.08 -16.91 -16.92
C PHE A 451 -26.72 -18.27 -17.18
N GLY A 452 -27.47 -18.79 -16.20
CA GLY A 452 -28.26 -20.00 -16.39
C GLY A 452 -29.05 -19.85 -17.69
N LYS A 453 -28.96 -20.84 -18.58
CA LYS A 453 -29.88 -20.91 -19.73
C LYS A 453 -31.28 -20.93 -19.13
N ILE A 454 -32.01 -19.82 -19.32
CA ILE A 454 -33.43 -19.72 -18.99
C ILE A 454 -34.20 -20.72 -19.85
#